data_AF-A0A7S2QGA7-F1
#
_entry.id   AF-A0A7S2QGA7-F1
#
_cell.length_a   1.000
_cell.length_b   1.000
_cell.length_c   1.000
_cell.angle_alpha   90.00
_cell.angle_beta   90.00
_cell.angle_gamma   90.00
#
_symmetry.space_group_name_H-M   'P 1'
#
loop_
_entity.id
_entity.type
_entity.pdbx_description
1 polymer ?
#
loop_
_entity_poly.entity_id
_entity_poly.type
_entity_poly.pdbx_seq_one_letter_code
_entity_poly.pdbx_strand_id
1 'polypeptide(L)'
;MPASWPRYPSHWQLAEYLQAFAAHFGLNGLYKMQTEVVSCRRHDDAERGWAVTYRPVGSDADAERILHVDAVVMCVGQTCAPSVPDYPGQEKFRGRVLHTSQYRGQAPFQGR
;
A
#
# COMPACT_ATOMS: atom_id res chain seq x y z
N MET A 1 -4.90 3.97 -21.28
CA MET A 1 -4.21 2.68 -21.52
C MET A 1 -4.04 2.47 -23.01
N PRO A 2 -2.99 1.79 -23.48
CA PRO A 2 -2.75 1.55 -24.90
C PRO A 2 -3.91 0.80 -25.57
N ALA A 3 -4.29 1.20 -26.78
CA ALA A 3 -5.35 0.54 -27.55
C ALA A 3 -5.00 -0.90 -27.98
N SER A 4 -3.70 -1.23 -27.99
CA SER A 4 -3.18 -2.58 -28.30
C SER A 4 -3.36 -3.59 -27.17
N TRP A 5 -3.77 -3.16 -25.98
CA TRP A 5 -3.93 -4.05 -24.83
C TRP A 5 -5.29 -4.78 -24.84
N PRO A 6 -5.36 -5.98 -24.23
CA PRO A 6 -6.63 -6.67 -24.07
C PRO A 6 -7.58 -5.84 -23.20
N ARG A 7 -8.88 -6.08 -23.33
CA ARG A 7 -9.92 -5.45 -22.50
C ARG A 7 -9.65 -5.61 -20.99
N TYR A 8 -9.11 -6.76 -20.60
CA TYR A 8 -8.71 -7.06 -19.23
C TYR A 8 -7.19 -7.21 -19.18
N PRO A 9 -6.45 -6.12 -18.91
CA PRO A 9 -5.01 -6.17 -18.79
C PRO A 9 -4.59 -6.98 -17.57
N SER A 10 -3.41 -7.59 -17.64
CA SER A 10 -2.79 -8.24 -16.48
C SER A 10 -2.35 -7.19 -15.45
N HIS A 11 -2.11 -7.61 -14.21
CA HIS A 11 -1.57 -6.73 -13.18
C HIS A 11 -0.19 -6.15 -13.56
N TRP A 12 0.62 -6.87 -14.34
CA TRP A 12 1.89 -6.39 -14.87
C TRP A 12 1.69 -5.23 -15.86
N GLN A 13 0.74 -5.37 -16.78
CA GLN A 13 0.39 -4.29 -17.71
C GLN A 13 -0.13 -3.07 -16.95
N LEU A 14 -1.02 -3.25 -15.96
CA LEU A 14 -1.47 -2.13 -15.14
C LEU A 14 -0.33 -1.41 -14.41
N ALA A 15 0.64 -2.16 -13.86
CA ALA A 15 1.82 -1.57 -13.22
C ALA A 15 2.66 -0.74 -14.21
N GLU A 16 2.91 -1.27 -15.41
CA GLU A 16 3.60 -0.54 -16.49
C GLU A 16 2.86 0.75 -16.86
N TYR A 17 1.53 0.68 -17.01
CA TYR A 17 0.72 1.84 -17.33
C TYR A 17 0.84 2.93 -16.25
N LEU A 18 0.78 2.57 -14.97
CA LEU A 18 0.87 3.53 -13.87
C LEU A 18 2.25 4.20 -13.80
N GLN A 19 3.33 3.44 -14.07
CA GLN A 19 4.68 4.00 -14.16
C GLN A 19 4.81 4.96 -15.34
N ALA A 20 4.30 4.58 -16.52
CA ALA A 20 4.29 5.44 -17.70
C ALA A 20 3.46 6.71 -17.49
N PHE A 21 2.32 6.60 -16.80
CA PHE A 21 1.48 7.73 -16.42
C PHE A 21 2.25 8.71 -15.50
N ALA A 22 2.91 8.20 -14.46
CA ALA A 22 3.69 9.02 -13.55
C ALA A 22 4.85 9.75 -14.28
N ALA A 23 5.52 9.07 -15.21
CA ALA A 23 6.55 9.67 -16.04
C ALA A 23 5.99 10.75 -16.98
N HIS A 24 4.89 10.46 -17.68
CA HIS A 24 4.27 11.37 -18.65
C HIS A 24 3.86 12.71 -18.02
N PHE A 25 3.34 12.68 -16.79
CA PHE A 25 2.91 13.88 -16.06
C PHE A 25 3.98 14.44 -15.10
N GLY A 26 5.22 13.93 -15.14
CA GLY A 26 6.32 14.43 -14.31
C GLY A 26 6.16 14.20 -12.80
N LEU A 27 5.36 13.20 -12.40
CA LEU A 27 5.06 12.91 -10.99
C LEU A 27 6.21 12.22 -10.26
N ASN A 28 7.18 11.65 -11.00
CA ASN A 28 8.30 10.90 -10.42
C ASN A 28 9.16 11.71 -9.44
N GLY A 29 9.20 13.03 -9.60
CA GLY A 29 9.91 13.94 -8.68
C GLY A 29 9.09 14.37 -7.46
N LEU A 30 7.82 13.99 -7.38
CA LEU A 30 6.87 14.49 -6.36
C LEU A 30 6.62 13.48 -5.23
N TYR A 31 7.10 12.25 -5.34
CA TYR A 31 6.98 11.25 -4.29
C TYR A 31 8.34 10.79 -3.78
N LYS A 32 8.38 10.37 -2.51
CA LYS A 32 9.53 9.74 -1.89
C LYS A 32 9.19 8.27 -1.64
N MET A 33 9.88 7.38 -2.35
CA MET A 33 9.79 5.94 -2.09
C MET A 33 10.43 5.60 -0.75
N GLN A 34 10.16 4.38 -0.25
CA GLN A 34 10.74 3.87 1.01
C GLN A 34 10.55 4.84 2.19
N THR A 35 9.39 5.48 2.25
CA THR A 35 9.06 6.45 3.31
C THR A 35 7.71 6.09 3.89
N GLU A 36 7.71 5.66 5.15
CA GLU A 36 6.50 5.34 5.90
C GLU A 36 5.97 6.61 6.56
N VAL A 37 4.69 6.90 6.37
CA VAL A 37 3.99 7.95 7.14
C VAL A 37 3.47 7.32 8.43
N VAL A 38 4.02 7.74 9.56
CA VAL A 38 3.74 7.20 10.90
C VAL A 38 2.50 7.85 11.51
N SER A 39 2.35 9.17 11.37
CA SER A 39 1.16 9.88 11.84
C SER A 39 0.92 11.19 11.12
N CYS A 40 -0.34 11.62 11.06
CA CYS A 40 -0.75 12.96 10.61
C CYS A 40 -1.57 13.60 11.74
N ARG A 41 -1.08 14.71 12.30
CA ARG A 41 -1.75 15.44 13.38
C ARG A 41 -2.08 16.84 12.91
N ARG A 42 -3.34 17.26 13.06
CA ARG A 42 -3.73 18.64 12.78
C ARG A 42 -3.11 19.54 13.85
N HIS A 43 -2.65 20.72 13.46
CA HIS A 43 -2.22 21.74 14.41
C HIS A 43 -3.41 22.23 15.26
N ASP A 44 -3.12 22.76 16.46
CA ASP A 44 -4.13 23.34 17.35
C ASP A 44 -4.83 24.54 16.68
N ASP A 45 -6.04 24.89 17.10
CA ASP A 45 -6.95 25.80 16.36
C ASP A 45 -6.40 27.20 16.01
N ALA A 46 -5.32 27.64 16.65
CA ALA A 46 -4.62 28.89 16.32
C ALA A 46 -3.71 28.77 15.07
N GLU A 47 -3.25 27.57 14.74
CA GLU A 47 -2.36 27.26 13.62
C GLU A 47 -3.08 26.43 12.56
N ARG A 48 -2.99 26.84 11.29
CA ARG A 48 -3.53 26.07 10.17
C ARG A 48 -2.55 24.98 9.75
N GLY A 49 -3.06 23.84 9.29
CA GLY A 49 -2.27 22.78 8.66
C GLY A 49 -2.12 21.52 9.51
N TRP A 50 -1.11 20.71 9.15
CA TRP A 50 -0.83 19.39 9.67
C TRP A 50 0.66 19.18 9.90
N ALA A 51 1.00 18.51 11.00
CA ALA A 51 2.29 17.89 11.22
C ALA A 51 2.23 16.42 10.79
N VAL A 52 3.00 16.07 9.77
CA VAL A 52 3.13 14.70 9.24
C VAL A 52 4.45 14.11 9.70
N THR A 53 4.38 13.10 10.56
CA THR A 53 5.57 12.33 10.98
C THR A 53 5.81 11.21 9.98
N TYR A 54 7.03 11.13 9.46
CA TYR A 54 7.44 10.07 8.52
C TYR A 54 8.82 9.51 8.88
N ARG A 55 9.08 8.28 8.42
CA ARG A 55 10.33 7.56 8.65
C ARG A 55 10.83 6.93 7.34
N PRO A 56 12.09 7.15 6.93
CA PRO A 56 12.71 6.38 5.86
C PRO A 56 12.83 4.90 6.25
N VAL A 57 12.59 3.98 5.33
CA VAL A 57 12.62 2.53 5.57
C VAL A 57 13.79 1.90 4.83
N GLY A 58 14.65 1.16 5.55
CA GLY A 58 15.75 0.39 4.95
C GLY A 58 17.09 1.13 4.85
N SER A 59 17.31 2.16 5.67
CA SER A 59 18.61 2.82 5.85
C SER A 59 18.92 2.94 7.34
N ASP A 60 20.20 2.98 7.74
CA ASP A 60 20.62 3.16 9.14
C ASP A 60 20.10 4.45 9.82
N ALA A 61 19.48 5.35 9.05
CA ALA A 61 18.82 6.56 9.52
C ALA A 61 17.31 6.34 9.71
N ASP A 62 16.93 5.44 10.61
CA ASP A 62 15.52 5.15 10.99
C ASP A 62 14.87 6.25 11.86
N ALA A 63 15.49 7.43 11.94
CA ALA A 63 14.96 8.54 12.72
C ALA A 63 13.69 9.13 12.08
N GLU A 64 12.65 9.29 12.91
CA GLU A 64 11.42 9.98 12.52
C GLU A 64 11.68 11.46 12.23
N ARG A 65 10.96 12.00 11.25
CA ARG A 65 11.04 13.39 10.80
C ARG A 65 9.64 13.97 10.70
N ILE A 66 9.52 15.27 10.92
CA ILE A 66 8.24 15.99 10.83
C ILE A 66 8.25 16.88 9.59
N LEU A 67 7.17 16.81 8.81
CA LEU A 67 6.88 17.70 7.70
C LEU A 67 5.60 18.47 8.02
N HIS A 68 5.65 19.80 7.93
CA HIS A 68 4.48 20.66 8.10
C HIS A 68 3.87 20.96 6.74
N VAL A 69 2.56 20.76 6.60
CA VAL A 69 1.79 20.96 5.35
C VAL A 69 0.42 21.57 5.62
N ASP A 70 -0.15 22.27 4.65
CA ASP A 70 -1.48 22.88 4.80
C ASP A 70 -2.61 21.85 4.76
N ALA A 71 -2.43 20.76 4.00
CA ALA A 71 -3.45 19.74 3.78
C ALA A 71 -2.84 18.34 3.63
N VAL A 72 -3.64 17.33 3.96
CA VAL A 72 -3.31 15.91 3.81
C VAL A 72 -4.39 15.23 2.99
N VAL A 73 -3.98 14.44 1.98
CA VAL A 73 -4.86 13.60 1.18
C VAL A 73 -4.49 12.13 1.44
N MET A 74 -5.45 11.35 1.94
CA MET A 74 -5.22 9.95 2.31
C MET A 74 -5.40 9.03 1.10
N CYS A 75 -4.32 8.39 0.66
CA CYS A 75 -4.28 7.49 -0.50
C CYS A 75 -3.82 6.06 -0.14
N VAL A 76 -4.12 5.59 1.08
CA VAL A 76 -3.58 4.32 1.64
C VAL A 76 -4.29 3.05 1.17
N GLY A 77 -5.36 3.16 0.38
CA GLY A 77 -6.22 2.03 0.02
C GLY A 77 -7.01 1.50 1.21
N GLN A 78 -7.75 0.40 1.01
CA GLN A 78 -8.60 -0.22 2.05
C GLN A 78 -8.36 -1.72 2.22
N THR A 79 -7.62 -2.36 1.31
CA THR A 79 -7.53 -3.83 1.20
C THR A 79 -6.21 -4.40 1.70
N CYS A 80 -5.39 -3.61 2.40
CA CYS A 80 -4.03 -4.00 2.79
C CYS A 80 -3.99 -4.86 4.06
N ALA A 81 -4.89 -4.59 5.02
CA ALA A 81 -4.97 -5.35 6.27
C ALA A 81 -5.96 -6.52 6.10
N PRO A 82 -5.55 -7.78 6.36
CA PRO A 82 -6.45 -8.92 6.28
C PRO A 82 -7.47 -8.90 7.43
N SER A 83 -8.74 -9.12 7.11
CA SER A 83 -9.79 -9.35 8.11
C SER A 83 -9.97 -10.85 8.26
N VAL A 84 -9.39 -11.43 9.31
CA VAL A 84 -9.46 -12.87 9.57
C VAL A 84 -10.38 -13.12 10.77
N PRO A 85 -11.60 -13.64 10.55
CA PRO A 85 -12.48 -13.99 11.64
C PRO A 85 -12.06 -15.31 12.30
N ASP A 86 -12.36 -15.44 13.59
CA ASP A 86 -12.25 -16.69 14.32
C ASP A 86 -13.56 -17.48 14.20
N TYR A 87 -13.49 -18.70 13.67
CA TYR A 87 -14.67 -19.58 13.56
C TYR A 87 -14.67 -20.63 14.69
N PRO A 88 -15.80 -20.81 15.41
CA PRO A 88 -15.90 -21.87 16.42
C PRO A 88 -15.62 -23.26 15.82
N GLY A 89 -14.68 -24.01 16.39
CA GLY A 89 -14.31 -25.34 15.92
C GLY A 89 -13.27 -25.35 14.79
N GLN A 90 -12.78 -24.18 14.35
CA GLN A 90 -11.75 -24.07 13.30
C GLN A 90 -10.48 -24.85 13.65
N GLU A 91 -10.14 -24.97 14.92
CA GLU A 91 -9.00 -25.72 15.43
C GLU A 91 -9.10 -27.24 15.16
N LYS A 92 -10.30 -27.75 14.87
CA LYS A 92 -10.53 -29.17 14.55
C LYS A 92 -10.22 -29.50 13.10
N PHE A 93 -10.15 -28.49 12.23
CA PHE A 93 -9.81 -28.69 10.83
C PHE A 93 -8.32 -29.01 10.67
N ARG A 94 -8.00 -30.16 10.07
CA ARG A 94 -6.61 -30.63 9.90
C ARG A 94 -5.92 -30.14 8.63
N GLY A 95 -6.66 -29.42 7.78
CA GLY A 95 -6.12 -28.83 6.56
C GLY A 95 -5.52 -27.45 6.78
N ARG A 96 -5.09 -26.82 5.69
CA ARG A 96 -4.51 -25.47 5.72
C ARG A 96 -5.61 -24.41 5.57
N VAL A 97 -5.70 -23.48 6.52
CA VAL A 97 -6.55 -22.29 6.42
C VAL A 97 -5.69 -21.09 6.00
N LEU A 98 -6.19 -20.27 5.07
CA LEU A 98 -5.49 -19.11 4.53
C LEU A 98 -6.44 -17.95 4.28
N HIS A 99 -5.99 -16.74 4.60
CA HIS A 99 -6.58 -15.52 4.04
C HIS A 99 -6.09 -15.32 2.60
N THR A 100 -6.92 -14.70 1.74
CA THR A 100 -6.59 -14.48 0.32
C THR A 100 -5.28 -13.72 0.09
N SER A 101 -4.93 -12.81 1.00
CA SER A 101 -3.65 -12.07 0.98
C SER A 101 -2.40 -12.97 1.07
N GLN A 102 -2.55 -14.21 1.54
CA GLN A 102 -1.46 -15.18 1.64
C GLN A 102 -1.35 -16.08 0.40
N TYR A 103 -2.35 -16.05 -0.49
CA TYR A 103 -2.35 -16.85 -1.71
C TYR A 103 -1.45 -16.20 -2.77
N ARG A 104 -0.41 -16.92 -3.22
CA ARG A 104 0.57 -16.45 -4.21
C ARG A 104 0.58 -17.25 -5.51
N GLY A 105 -0.34 -18.19 -5.65
CA GLY A 105 -0.45 -19.07 -6.82
C GLY A 105 -0.70 -20.52 -6.45
N GLN A 106 -0.90 -21.34 -7.48
CA GLN A 106 -1.33 -22.74 -7.34
C GLN A 106 -0.23 -23.72 -6.93
N ALA A 107 1.05 -23.37 -7.09
CA ALA A 107 2.16 -24.30 -6.90
C ALA A 107 2.14 -25.05 -5.54
N PRO A 108 1.85 -24.41 -4.39
CA PRO A 108 1.77 -25.09 -3.09
C PRO A 108 0.60 -26.07 -2.94
N PHE A 109 -0.32 -26.13 -3.90
CA PHE A 109 -1.57 -26.90 -3.87
C PHE A 109 -1.63 -27.98 -4.96
N GLN A 110 -0.57 -28.19 -5.72
CA GLN A 110 -0.53 -29.26 -6.72
C GLN A 110 -0.64 -30.64 -6.05
N GLY A 111 -1.51 -31.51 -6.60
CA GLY A 111 -1.70 -32.87 -6.12
C GLY A 111 -2.33 -32.99 -4.72
N ARG A 112 -2.95 -31.90 -4.23
CA ARG A 112 -3.76 -31.89 -3.00
C ARG A 112 -5.24 -31.93 -3.30
#